data_AF-A0A8B6CJV1-F1
#
_entry.id   AF-A0A8B6CJV1-F1
#
_cell.length_a   1.000
_cell.length_b   1.000
_cell.length_c   1.000
_cell.angle_alpha   90.00
_cell.angle_beta   90.00
_cell.angle_gamma   90.00
#
_symmetry.space_group_name_H-M   'P 1'
#
loop_
_entity.id
_entity.type
_entity.pdbx_description
1 polymer ?
#
loop_
_entity_poly.entity_id
_entity_poly.type
_entity_poly.pdbx_seq_one_letter_code
_entity_poly.pdbx_strand_id
1 'polypeptide(L)'
;MDKRRGGPLLANYFHSPFNMSCLSSNPSKPCFILHFKGVTLMLDCGLDVKEILKFLPLPVIQSTKFSSLQTWTPPNNKEGLDEDELKESGGNIFVNGCLEFLTPEVGMTDLSQIDAILISNHNVMLALPYITEYTGFKGQVFCTDPTLQMGRQYMEELVTYVERYPKPEIRDRWKEPVILE
;
A
#
# COMPACT_ATOMS: atom_id res chain seq x y z
N MET A 1 50.75 -42.61 -29.13
CA MET A 1 49.98 -43.28 -28.07
C MET A 1 50.49 -42.79 -26.72
N ASP A 2 49.90 -41.73 -26.17
CA ASP A 2 49.65 -41.65 -24.72
C ASP A 2 48.41 -40.77 -24.54
N LYS A 3 47.41 -41.34 -23.88
CA LYS A 3 46.05 -40.84 -23.75
C LYS A 3 45.73 -40.90 -22.27
N ARG A 4 46.03 -39.85 -21.51
CA ARG A 4 45.64 -39.75 -20.10
C ARG A 4 45.04 -38.38 -19.74
N ARG A 5 43.70 -38.38 -19.82
CA ARG A 5 42.74 -37.84 -18.85
C ARG A 5 42.84 -36.33 -18.54
N GLY A 6 42.26 -35.52 -19.43
CA GLY A 6 41.53 -34.33 -19.01
C GLY A 6 40.20 -34.76 -18.39
N GLY A 7 40.08 -34.66 -17.08
CA GLY A 7 38.78 -34.71 -16.40
C GLY A 7 38.26 -33.28 -16.23
N PRO A 8 37.02 -32.95 -16.61
CA PRO A 8 36.43 -31.67 -16.23
C PRO A 8 36.00 -31.78 -14.75
N LEU A 9 36.82 -31.21 -13.87
CA LEU A 9 36.40 -30.92 -12.50
C LEU A 9 35.57 -29.62 -12.52
N LEU A 10 34.28 -29.78 -12.23
CA LEU A 10 33.42 -28.79 -11.57
C LEU A 10 33.26 -27.43 -12.29
N ALA A 11 32.49 -27.42 -13.37
CA ALA A 11 31.84 -26.21 -13.88
C ALA A 11 30.31 -26.33 -13.87
N ASN A 12 29.74 -26.97 -12.86
CA ASN A 12 28.32 -26.82 -12.54
C ASN A 12 28.16 -25.66 -11.55
N TYR A 13 28.48 -24.44 -11.98
CA TYR A 13 27.91 -23.26 -11.35
C TYR A 13 26.43 -23.26 -11.70
N PHE A 14 25.62 -23.90 -10.86
CA PHE A 14 24.18 -23.67 -10.80
C PHE A 14 24.00 -22.15 -10.59
N HIS A 15 23.81 -21.41 -11.68
CA HIS A 15 23.34 -20.04 -11.63
C HIS A 15 21.88 -20.15 -11.19
N SER A 16 21.66 -20.18 -9.87
CA SER A 16 20.33 -19.98 -9.31
C SER A 16 19.86 -18.60 -9.79
N PRO A 17 18.79 -18.50 -10.59
CA PRO A 17 18.35 -17.23 -11.14
C PRO A 17 18.00 -16.28 -9.99
N PHE A 18 18.60 -15.11 -10.01
CA PHE A 18 18.20 -13.97 -9.20
C PHE A 18 17.01 -13.31 -9.89
N ASN A 19 15.88 -13.18 -9.19
CA ASN A 19 14.70 -12.49 -9.72
C ASN A 19 14.27 -11.40 -8.72
N MET A 20 14.02 -10.20 -9.23
CA MET A 20 13.53 -9.08 -8.43
C MET A 20 12.33 -8.45 -9.15
N SER A 21 11.20 -8.33 -8.44
CA SER A 21 9.97 -7.69 -8.93
C SER A 21 9.54 -6.57 -8.00
N CYS A 22 8.99 -5.49 -8.54
CA CYS A 22 8.41 -4.39 -7.77
C CYS A 22 6.89 -4.54 -7.73
N LEU A 23 6.30 -4.48 -6.54
CA LEU A 23 4.84 -4.52 -6.32
C LEU A 23 4.21 -3.12 -6.22
N SER A 24 5.03 -2.07 -6.29
CA SER A 24 4.59 -0.69 -6.20
C SER A 24 4.71 0.03 -7.53
N SER A 25 3.70 0.84 -7.87
CA SER A 25 3.72 1.78 -8.99
C SER A 25 4.34 3.14 -8.62
N ASN A 26 4.63 3.37 -7.33
CA ASN A 26 5.19 4.62 -6.82
C ASN A 26 6.65 4.42 -6.38
N PRO A 27 7.64 5.03 -7.07
CA PRO A 27 9.06 4.90 -6.72
C PRO A 27 9.42 5.38 -5.31
N SER A 28 8.64 6.30 -4.72
CA SER A 28 8.85 6.80 -3.36
C SER A 28 8.29 5.87 -2.28
N LYS A 29 7.50 4.87 -2.67
CA LYS A 29 6.91 3.85 -1.79
C LYS A 29 7.27 2.46 -2.32
N PRO A 30 8.57 2.11 -2.32
CA PRO A 30 9.03 0.83 -2.87
C PRO A 30 8.49 -0.37 -2.07
N CYS A 31 8.39 -1.48 -2.79
CA CYS A 31 7.97 -2.77 -2.27
C CYS A 31 8.52 -3.82 -3.24
N PHE A 32 9.68 -4.39 -2.95
CA PHE A 32 10.32 -5.35 -3.86
C PHE A 32 10.24 -6.76 -3.32
N ILE A 33 10.02 -7.73 -4.21
CA ILE A 33 10.19 -9.15 -3.91
C ILE A 33 11.48 -9.60 -4.59
N LEU A 34 12.35 -10.20 -3.80
CA LEU A 34 13.63 -10.74 -4.21
C LEU A 34 13.63 -12.26 -4.02
N HIS A 35 13.85 -13.01 -5.09
CA HIS A 35 14.04 -14.44 -5.05
C HIS A 35 15.49 -14.80 -5.36
N PHE A 36 16.15 -15.51 -4.45
CA PHE A 36 17.52 -15.98 -4.63
C PHE A 36 17.77 -17.29 -3.88
N LYS A 37 18.26 -18.32 -4.60
CA LYS A 37 18.62 -19.63 -4.03
C LYS A 37 17.51 -20.28 -3.18
N GLY A 38 16.25 -20.13 -3.60
CA GLY A 38 15.11 -20.68 -2.87
C GLY A 38 14.68 -19.88 -1.64
N VAL A 39 15.31 -18.71 -1.40
CA VAL A 39 14.89 -17.75 -0.38
C VAL A 39 14.13 -16.61 -1.06
N THR A 40 12.99 -16.25 -0.51
CA THR A 40 12.15 -15.14 -0.96
C THR A 40 12.15 -14.05 0.11
N LEU A 41 12.75 -12.92 -0.21
CA LEU A 41 12.80 -11.74 0.64
C LEU A 41 11.88 -10.66 0.09
N MET A 42 11.27 -9.91 0.98
CA MET A 42 10.58 -8.68 0.66
C MET A 42 11.39 -7.49 1.17
N LEU A 43 11.68 -6.53 0.30
CA LEU A 43 12.39 -5.31 0.63
C LEU A 43 11.38 -4.18 0.66
N ASP A 44 11.20 -3.60 1.85
CA ASP A 44 10.26 -2.51 2.14
C ASP A 44 8.77 -2.86 1.94
N CYS A 45 7.92 -2.12 2.63
CA CYS A 45 6.46 -2.25 2.63
C CYS A 45 5.84 -0.84 2.51
N GLY A 46 6.17 -0.14 1.42
CA GLY A 46 5.61 1.17 1.13
C GLY A 46 4.11 1.12 0.88
N LEU A 47 3.38 2.14 1.36
CA LEU A 47 1.97 2.37 1.06
C LEU A 47 1.83 3.73 0.36
N ASP A 48 1.20 3.76 -0.81
CA ASP A 48 0.87 5.03 -1.47
C ASP A 48 -0.42 5.60 -0.87
N VAL A 49 -0.30 6.77 -0.27
CA VAL A 49 -1.40 7.45 0.45
C VAL A 49 -2.02 8.59 -0.37
N LYS A 50 -1.65 8.73 -1.66
CA LYS A 50 -2.20 9.79 -2.54
C LYS A 50 -3.72 9.70 -2.70
N GLU A 51 -4.28 8.50 -2.64
CA GLU A 51 -5.73 8.27 -2.77
C GLU A 51 -6.54 9.01 -1.69
N ILE A 52 -5.94 9.26 -0.52
CA ILE A 52 -6.54 10.05 0.56
C ILE A 52 -6.85 11.49 0.10
N LEU A 53 -6.10 12.03 -0.87
CA LEU A 53 -6.32 13.38 -1.39
C LEU A 53 -7.64 13.52 -2.16
N LYS A 54 -8.28 12.41 -2.53
CA LYS A 54 -9.62 12.40 -3.12
C LYS A 54 -10.72 12.67 -2.09
N PHE A 55 -10.41 12.56 -0.80
CA PHE A 55 -11.38 12.71 0.28
C PHE A 55 -11.35 14.12 0.86
N LEU A 56 -12.47 14.54 1.45
CA LEU A 56 -12.51 15.77 2.22
C LEU A 56 -11.52 15.72 3.39
N PRO A 57 -10.78 16.81 3.65
CA PRO A 57 -9.88 16.87 4.78
C PRO A 57 -10.59 16.57 6.11
N LEU A 58 -9.93 15.80 6.97
CA LEU A 58 -10.43 15.57 8.32
C LEU A 58 -10.21 16.83 9.16
N PRO A 59 -11.28 17.44 9.71
CA PRO A 59 -11.14 18.66 10.50
C PRO A 59 -10.46 18.33 11.84
N VAL A 60 -9.33 19.00 12.13
CA VAL A 60 -8.61 18.87 13.42
C VAL A 60 -9.46 19.40 14.59
N ILE A 61 -10.34 20.35 14.31
CA ILE A 61 -11.28 20.96 15.25
C ILE A 61 -12.67 20.84 14.65
N GLN A 62 -13.66 20.44 15.45
CA GLN A 62 -15.04 20.33 15.01
C GLN A 62 -15.51 21.61 14.30
N SER A 63 -15.88 21.49 13.03
CA SER A 63 -16.30 22.60 12.19
C SER A 63 -17.33 22.15 11.18
N THR A 64 -18.35 22.97 10.96
CA THR A 64 -19.40 22.74 9.95
C THR A 64 -18.99 23.18 8.54
N LYS A 65 -17.76 23.70 8.36
CA LYS A 65 -17.29 24.22 7.07
C LYS A 65 -17.39 23.19 5.94
N PHE A 66 -16.99 21.95 6.21
CA PHE A 66 -17.01 20.89 5.21
C PHE A 66 -18.41 20.31 4.99
N SER A 67 -19.26 20.28 6.01
CA SER A 67 -20.65 19.83 5.87
C SER A 67 -21.51 20.82 5.08
N SER A 68 -21.18 22.11 5.10
CA SER A 68 -21.89 23.15 4.32
C SER A 68 -21.46 23.24 2.86
N LEU A 69 -20.50 22.43 2.40
CA LEU A 69 -20.08 22.42 1.01
C LEU A 69 -21.23 21.97 0.10
N GLN A 70 -21.22 22.50 -1.13
CA GLN A 70 -22.17 22.14 -2.16
C GLN A 70 -22.01 20.64 -2.48
N THR A 71 -23.12 19.90 -2.44
CA THR A 71 -23.16 18.54 -2.97
C THR A 71 -22.93 18.58 -4.47
N TRP A 72 -22.00 17.76 -4.94
CA TRP A 72 -21.79 17.56 -6.36
C TRP A 72 -22.64 16.39 -6.85
N THR A 73 -23.35 16.60 -7.96
CA THR A 73 -24.14 15.57 -8.63
C THR A 73 -23.69 15.45 -10.08
N PRO A 74 -23.46 14.23 -10.60
CA PRO A 74 -23.02 14.05 -11.98
C PRO A 74 -24.07 14.57 -12.99
N PRO A 75 -23.65 15.12 -14.15
CA PRO A 75 -24.56 15.71 -15.14
C PRO A 75 -25.58 14.73 -15.72
N ASN A 76 -25.21 13.45 -15.85
CA ASN A 76 -26.13 12.37 -16.17
C ASN A 76 -26.60 11.77 -14.86
N ASN A 77 -27.79 12.17 -14.42
CA ASN A 77 -28.46 11.76 -13.19
C ASN A 77 -28.43 10.22 -13.03
N LYS A 78 -27.37 9.69 -12.42
CA LYS A 78 -27.24 8.28 -12.12
C LYS A 78 -28.02 8.02 -10.85
N GLU A 79 -29.10 7.27 -10.96
CA GLU A 79 -29.92 6.89 -9.82
C GLU A 79 -29.06 6.22 -8.73
N GLY A 80 -29.09 6.84 -7.54
CA GLY A 80 -28.67 6.28 -6.26
C GLY A 80 -27.27 6.63 -5.74
N LEU A 81 -26.53 7.57 -6.34
CA LEU A 81 -25.48 8.23 -5.54
C LEU A 81 -26.15 8.94 -4.38
N ASP A 82 -25.62 8.74 -3.18
CA ASP A 82 -26.19 9.40 -2.00
C ASP A 82 -25.94 10.90 -2.11
N GLU A 83 -26.95 11.72 -1.80
CA GLU A 83 -26.92 13.19 -1.92
C GLU A 83 -25.85 13.89 -1.08
N ASP A 84 -25.04 13.15 -0.33
CA ASP A 84 -23.94 13.67 0.48
C ASP A 84 -22.59 13.02 0.18
N GLU A 85 -22.51 12.05 -0.75
CA GLU A 85 -21.27 11.28 -1.00
C GLU A 85 -20.15 12.10 -1.64
N LEU A 86 -20.51 13.09 -2.47
CA LEU A 86 -19.56 13.93 -3.19
C LEU A 86 -19.79 15.42 -2.91
N LYS A 87 -18.71 16.14 -2.61
CA LYS A 87 -18.73 17.58 -2.36
C LYS A 87 -17.81 18.32 -3.31
N GLU A 88 -18.24 19.50 -3.74
CA GLU A 88 -17.45 20.38 -4.59
C GLU A 88 -16.81 21.51 -3.77
N SER A 89 -15.53 21.79 -4.03
CA SER A 89 -14.84 22.96 -3.50
C SER A 89 -13.77 23.46 -4.47
N GLY A 90 -13.92 24.69 -4.95
CA GLY A 90 -12.93 25.34 -5.81
C GLY A 90 -12.69 24.61 -7.13
N GLY A 91 -13.74 24.04 -7.72
CA GLY A 91 -13.67 23.27 -8.97
C GLY A 91 -13.11 21.85 -8.82
N ASN A 92 -12.81 21.40 -7.60
CA ASN A 92 -12.42 20.03 -7.32
C ASN A 92 -13.57 19.27 -6.64
N ILE A 93 -13.67 17.98 -6.93
CA ILE A 93 -14.65 17.07 -6.35
C ILE A 93 -13.94 16.22 -5.30
N PHE A 94 -14.57 16.10 -4.13
CA PHE A 94 -14.05 15.33 -3.00
C PHE A 94 -15.08 14.32 -2.51
N VAL A 95 -14.59 13.17 -2.09
CA VAL A 95 -15.37 12.12 -1.43
C VAL A 95 -15.63 12.52 0.02
N ASN A 96 -16.89 12.55 0.40
CA ASN A 96 -17.35 12.79 1.75
C ASN A 96 -17.60 11.45 2.46
N GLY A 97 -16.53 10.68 2.65
CA GLY A 97 -16.58 9.34 3.27
C GLY A 97 -15.39 9.08 4.17
N CYS A 98 -15.35 7.88 4.75
CA CYS A 98 -14.18 7.39 5.49
C CYS A 98 -12.95 7.35 4.56
N LEU A 99 -11.77 7.70 5.07
CA LEU A 99 -10.54 7.62 4.28
C LEU A 99 -10.23 6.18 3.91
N GLU A 100 -9.83 5.97 2.66
CA GLU A 100 -9.41 4.68 2.17
C GLU A 100 -7.95 4.69 1.74
N PHE A 101 -7.26 3.61 2.07
CA PHE A 101 -5.87 3.39 1.70
C PHE A 101 -5.80 2.30 0.64
N LEU A 102 -5.05 2.55 -0.43
CA LEU A 102 -4.82 1.56 -1.46
C LEU A 102 -3.68 0.64 -1.02
N THR A 103 -4.00 -0.62 -0.73
CA THR A 103 -2.99 -1.62 -0.39
C THR A 103 -2.12 -1.93 -1.61
N PRO A 104 -0.84 -2.33 -1.41
CA PRO A 104 -0.03 -2.84 -2.52
C PRO A 104 -0.76 -3.95 -3.28
N GLU A 105 -0.45 -4.11 -4.56
CA GLU A 105 -1.11 -5.10 -5.41
C GLU A 105 -0.62 -6.51 -5.06
N VAL A 106 -1.19 -7.08 -4.00
CA VAL A 106 -0.81 -8.41 -3.47
C VAL A 106 -1.31 -9.56 -4.33
N GLY A 107 -2.22 -9.31 -5.28
CA GLY A 107 -2.80 -10.34 -6.15
C GLY A 107 -1.80 -11.01 -7.11
N MET A 108 -0.65 -10.38 -7.39
CA MET A 108 0.36 -10.95 -8.28
C MET A 108 1.33 -11.92 -7.60
N THR A 109 1.42 -11.95 -6.26
CA THR A 109 2.43 -12.74 -5.55
C THR A 109 1.88 -13.31 -4.25
N ASP A 110 2.03 -14.62 -4.03
CA ASP A 110 1.70 -15.26 -2.75
C ASP A 110 2.70 -14.83 -1.66
N LEU A 111 2.29 -13.86 -0.84
CA LEU A 111 3.12 -13.31 0.23
C LEU A 111 3.30 -14.30 1.40
N SER A 112 2.57 -15.42 1.44
CA SER A 112 2.79 -16.45 2.45
C SER A 112 4.12 -17.21 2.27
N GLN A 113 4.72 -17.15 1.07
CA GLN A 113 6.01 -17.76 0.74
C GLN A 113 7.21 -16.86 1.07
N ILE A 114 7.00 -15.65 1.59
CA ILE A 114 8.09 -14.75 1.95
C ILE A 114 8.72 -15.23 3.26
N ASP A 115 10.02 -15.48 3.22
CA ASP A 115 10.80 -15.95 4.37
C ASP A 115 11.11 -14.81 5.34
N ALA A 116 11.37 -13.62 4.81
CA ALA A 116 11.64 -12.44 5.63
C ALA A 116 11.33 -11.12 4.90
N ILE A 117 10.99 -10.11 5.71
CA ILE A 117 10.81 -8.73 5.28
C ILE A 117 11.98 -7.91 5.82
N LEU A 118 12.64 -7.12 4.98
CA LEU A 118 13.69 -6.17 5.35
C LEU A 118 13.16 -4.75 5.18
N ILE A 119 13.10 -3.97 6.26
CA ILE A 119 12.68 -2.57 6.22
C ILE A 119 13.89 -1.65 6.29
N SER A 120 14.08 -0.86 5.23
CA SER A 120 15.19 0.08 5.09
C SER A 120 15.04 1.32 5.97
N ASN A 121 13.81 1.85 6.09
CA ASN A 121 13.50 3.06 6.86
C ASN A 121 12.02 3.12 7.29
N HIS A 122 11.68 4.02 8.21
CA HIS A 122 10.33 4.09 8.80
C HIS A 122 9.25 4.56 7.81
N ASN A 123 9.60 5.29 6.74
CA ASN A 123 8.61 5.82 5.78
C ASN A 123 8.04 4.77 4.82
N VAL A 124 8.62 3.58 4.81
CA VAL A 124 8.26 2.46 3.94
C VAL A 124 7.80 1.23 4.74
N MET A 125 7.12 1.49 5.87
CA MET A 125 6.58 0.45 6.76
C MET A 125 5.04 0.42 6.79
N LEU A 126 4.35 1.39 6.18
CA LEU A 126 2.90 1.56 6.33
C LEU A 126 2.05 0.40 5.76
N ALA A 127 2.55 -0.36 4.79
CA ALA A 127 1.84 -1.53 4.28
C ALA A 127 2.05 -2.78 5.15
N LEU A 128 2.98 -2.74 6.11
CA LEU A 128 3.39 -3.90 6.90
C LEU A 128 2.21 -4.56 7.67
N PRO A 129 1.33 -3.81 8.36
CA PRO A 129 0.18 -4.42 9.05
C PRO A 129 -0.75 -5.19 8.09
N TYR A 130 -0.88 -4.72 6.84
CA TYR A 130 -1.72 -5.41 5.87
C TYR A 130 -1.12 -6.77 5.47
N ILE A 131 0.21 -6.81 5.34
CA ILE A 131 0.96 -8.01 4.98
C ILE A 131 0.96 -9.02 6.13
N THR A 132 1.26 -8.57 7.36
CA THR A 132 1.35 -9.49 8.50
C THR A 132 0.01 -10.08 8.89
N GLU A 133 -1.08 -9.31 8.81
CA GLU A 133 -2.38 -9.76 9.29
C GLU A 133 -3.26 -10.44 8.22
N TYR A 134 -3.16 -10.04 6.94
CA TYR A 134 -4.15 -10.46 5.92
C TYR A 134 -3.61 -11.32 4.78
N THR A 135 -2.30 -11.55 4.68
CA THR A 135 -1.72 -12.29 3.54
C THR A 135 -1.15 -13.66 3.90
N GLY A 136 -1.28 -14.08 5.17
CA GLY A 136 -0.75 -15.36 5.64
C GLY A 136 0.77 -15.42 5.77
N PHE A 137 1.44 -14.27 5.81
CA PHE A 137 2.89 -14.15 6.04
C PHE A 137 3.27 -14.81 7.38
N LYS A 138 4.33 -15.62 7.37
CA LYS A 138 4.86 -16.32 8.55
C LYS A 138 6.36 -16.11 8.76
N GLY A 139 7.00 -15.33 7.89
CA GLY A 139 8.41 -15.01 7.97
C GLY A 139 8.73 -14.04 9.12
N GLN A 140 9.98 -13.59 9.17
CA GLN A 140 10.43 -12.63 10.16
C GLN A 140 10.65 -11.24 9.55
N VAL A 141 10.28 -10.20 10.30
CA VAL A 141 10.53 -8.80 9.91
C VAL A 141 11.81 -8.32 10.57
N PHE A 142 12.75 -7.80 9.77
CA PHE A 142 13.98 -7.19 10.25
C PHE A 142 14.01 -5.70 9.94
N CYS A 143 14.35 -4.93 10.96
CA CYS A 143 14.61 -3.51 10.87
C CYS A 143 15.57 -3.10 11.99
N THR A 144 16.15 -1.90 11.88
CA THR A 144 16.93 -1.35 12.99
C THR A 144 15.98 -0.83 14.08
N ASP A 145 16.44 -0.86 15.34
CA ASP A 145 15.69 -0.32 16.47
C ASP A 145 15.15 1.11 16.27
N PRO A 146 15.92 2.10 15.75
CA PRO A 146 15.35 3.42 15.47
C PRO A 146 14.26 3.41 14.38
N THR A 147 14.40 2.56 13.36
CA THR A 147 13.36 2.40 12.32
C THR A 147 12.09 1.80 12.90
N LEU A 148 12.20 0.84 13.82
CA LEU A 148 11.06 0.24 14.52
C LEU A 148 10.31 1.29 15.36
N GLN A 149 11.04 2.04 16.19
CA GLN A 149 10.43 3.03 17.09
C GLN A 149 9.72 4.13 16.30
N MET A 150 10.40 4.71 15.29
CA MET A 150 9.82 5.75 14.44
C MET A 150 8.66 5.24 13.59
N GLY A 151 8.79 4.02 13.03
CA GLY A 151 7.73 3.40 12.24
C GLY A 151 6.48 3.14 13.07
N ARG A 152 6.64 2.67 14.31
CA ARG A 152 5.54 2.48 15.25
C ARG A 152 4.81 3.78 15.54
N GLN A 153 5.54 4.83 15.93
CA GLN A 153 4.93 6.15 16.18
C GLN A 153 4.19 6.67 14.95
N TYR A 154 4.78 6.52 13.76
CA TYR A 154 4.16 6.97 12.52
C TYR A 154 2.84 6.24 12.23
N MET A 155 2.81 4.92 12.41
CA MET A 155 1.58 4.12 12.25
C MET A 155 0.52 4.47 13.30
N GLU A 156 0.91 4.58 14.57
CA GLU A 156 0.01 4.93 15.69
C GLU A 156 -0.61 6.32 15.50
N GLU A 157 0.20 7.31 15.10
CA GLU A 157 -0.28 8.67 14.83
C GLU A 157 -1.22 8.72 13.63
N LEU A 158 -0.93 7.98 12.56
CA LEU A 158 -1.80 7.89 11.39
C LEU A 158 -3.18 7.38 11.79
N VAL A 159 -3.25 6.25 12.49
CA VAL A 159 -4.52 5.67 12.97
C VAL A 159 -5.25 6.65 13.89
N THR A 160 -4.53 7.21 14.87
CA THR A 160 -5.08 8.23 15.79
C THR A 160 -5.68 9.42 15.04
N TYR A 161 -5.05 9.87 13.96
CA TYR A 161 -5.54 11.00 13.18
C TYR A 161 -6.82 10.67 12.41
N VAL A 162 -6.89 9.47 11.81
CA VAL A 162 -8.08 9.01 11.09
C VAL A 162 -9.26 8.79 12.03
N GLU A 163 -9.03 8.17 13.20
CA GLU A 163 -10.07 7.84 14.17
C GLU A 163 -10.66 9.05 14.92
N ARG A 164 -10.01 10.22 14.88
CA ARG A 164 -10.54 11.45 15.49
C ARG A 164 -11.83 11.94 14.83
N TYR A 165 -12.03 11.62 13.55
CA TYR A 165 -13.22 12.03 12.81
C TYR A 165 -13.78 10.83 12.02
N PRO A 166 -14.36 9.84 12.72
CA PRO A 166 -14.85 8.64 12.07
C PRO A 166 -16.10 9.00 11.26
N LYS A 167 -16.06 8.73 9.96
CA LYS A 167 -17.26 8.68 9.12
C LYS A 167 -17.62 7.20 8.96
N PRO A 168 -18.65 6.70 9.66
CA PRO A 168 -18.97 5.27 9.66
C PRO A 168 -19.60 4.79 8.35
N GLU A 169 -20.03 5.71 7.49
CA GLU A 169 -20.68 5.40 6.24
C GLU A 169 -19.63 4.94 5.21
N ILE A 170 -19.73 3.68 4.82
CA ILE A 170 -18.98 3.12 3.70
C ILE A 170 -19.62 3.69 2.43
N ARG A 171 -18.86 4.54 1.74
CA ARG A 171 -19.25 5.18 0.49
C ARG A 171 -18.38 4.58 -0.60
N ASP A 172 -18.94 3.70 -1.43
CA ASP A 172 -18.20 2.97 -2.47
C ASP A 172 -18.60 3.37 -3.88
N ARG A 173 -19.73 4.06 -4.04
CA ARG A 173 -20.31 4.30 -5.37
C ARG A 173 -19.47 5.27 -6.17
N TRP A 174 -18.78 6.21 -5.52
CA TRP A 174 -17.83 7.12 -6.17
C TRP A 174 -16.74 6.42 -7.00
N LYS A 175 -16.46 5.13 -6.74
CA LYS A 175 -15.48 4.31 -7.48
C LYS A 175 -16.00 3.84 -8.83
N GLU A 176 -17.29 3.98 -9.13
CA GLU A 176 -17.82 3.63 -10.45
C GLU A 176 -17.13 4.47 -11.54
N PRO A 177 -16.68 3.86 -12.65
CA PRO A 177 -15.79 4.48 -13.65
C PRO A 177 -16.38 5.67 -14.42
N VAL A 178 -17.57 6.14 -14.06
CA VAL A 178 -18.30 7.21 -14.76
C VAL A 178 -18.41 8.47 -13.89
N ILE A 179 -17.86 8.47 -12.68
CA ILE A 179 -18.09 9.52 -11.68
C ILE A 179 -16.86 10.42 -11.47
N LEU A 180 -15.64 9.88 -11.56
CA LEU A 180 -14.39 10.61 -11.31
C LEU A 180 -13.35 10.43 -12.44
N GLU A 181 -13.76 10.41 -13.72
CA GLU A 181 -12.82 10.58 -14.85
C GLU A 181 -12.34 12.02 -15.00
#